data_AF-A0A921GQR3-F1
#
_entry.id   AF-A0A921GQR3-F1
#
_cell.length_a   1.000
_cell.length_b   1.000
_cell.length_c   1.000
_cell.angle_alpha   90.00
_cell.angle_beta   90.00
_cell.angle_gamma   90.00
#
_symmetry.space_group_name_H-M   'P 1'
#
loop_
_entity.id
_entity.type
_entity.pdbx_description
1 polymer ?
#
loop_
_entity_poly.entity_id
_entity_poly.type
_entity_poly.pdbx_seq_one_letter_code
_entity_poly.pdbx_strand_id
1 'polypeptide(L)'
;ALRRVFTLRQFVRLAPHLPEGTSYQGVDELAEAAARCRALAGPPEPGDDDIVDPYGGSPEMYEHSFALIARATSRAADVLRSRLRCPAAEPTPPAR
;
A
#
# COMPACT_ATOMS: atom_id res chain seq x y z
N ALA A 1 12.63 -2.30 16.26
CA ALA A 1 11.28 -2.61 15.73
C ALA A 1 11.41 -3.60 14.56
N LEU A 2 10.46 -4.50 14.36
CA LEU A 2 10.45 -5.41 13.21
C LEU A 2 9.93 -4.70 11.97
N ARG A 3 10.68 -4.74 10.86
CA ARG A 3 10.25 -4.16 9.59
C ARG A 3 9.01 -4.89 9.07
N ARG A 4 7.98 -4.15 8.69
CA ARG A 4 6.76 -4.71 8.07
C ARG A 4 6.87 -4.60 6.56
N VAL A 5 6.61 -5.70 5.87
CA VAL A 5 6.63 -5.80 4.41
C VAL A 5 5.26 -6.30 3.96
N PHE A 6 4.80 -5.75 2.83
CA PHE A 6 3.56 -6.08 2.17
C PHE A 6 3.83 -6.17 0.67
N THR A 7 3.11 -7.03 -0.04
CA THR A 7 2.90 -6.80 -1.47
C THR A 7 1.99 -5.58 -1.65
N LEU A 8 2.06 -4.93 -2.81
CA LEU A 8 1.26 -3.74 -3.09
C LEU A 8 -0.25 -4.04 -2.97
N ARG A 9 -0.69 -5.18 -3.49
CA ARG A 9 -2.08 -5.61 -3.46
C ARG A 9 -2.53 -6.06 -2.07
N GLN A 10 -1.65 -6.72 -1.31
CA GLN A 10 -1.93 -7.03 0.09
C GLN A 10 -2.22 -5.76 0.90
N PHE A 11 -1.38 -4.73 0.78
CA PHE A 11 -1.59 -3.48 1.49
C PHE A 11 -2.97 -2.87 1.17
N VAL A 12 -3.32 -2.81 -0.12
CA VAL A 12 -4.62 -2.30 -0.58
C VAL A 12 -5.79 -3.14 -0.08
N ARG A 13 -5.66 -4.47 -0.04
CA ARG A 13 -6.70 -5.38 0.47
C ARG A 13 -6.92 -5.22 1.97
N LEU A 14 -5.86 -4.95 2.74
CA LEU A 14 -5.95 -4.76 4.19
C LEU A 14 -6.47 -3.36 4.58
N ALA A 15 -6.23 -2.35 3.75
CA ALA A 15 -6.54 -0.95 4.07
C ALA A 15 -8.00 -0.66 4.48
N PRO A 16 -9.04 -1.30 3.90
CA PRO A 16 -10.44 -1.11 4.35
C PRO A 16 -10.69 -1.52 5.80
N HIS A 17 -9.85 -2.38 6.38
CA HIS A 17 -9.97 -2.83 7.76
C HIS A 17 -9.25 -1.91 8.77
N LEU A 18 -8.61 -0.84 8.30
CA LEU A 18 -8.06 0.19 9.18
C LEU A 18 -9.19 0.93 9.89
N PRO A 19 -9.05 1.25 11.19
CA PRO A 19 -10.07 1.99 11.93
C PRO A 19 -10.47 3.30 11.21
N GLU A 20 -11.78 3.52 11.06
CA GLU A 20 -12.31 4.74 10.45
C GLU A 20 -11.91 5.99 11.24
N GLY A 21 -11.70 7.10 10.53
CA GLY A 21 -11.33 8.39 11.14
C GLY A 21 -9.92 8.45 11.78
N THR A 22 -9.17 7.35 11.79
CA THR A 22 -7.80 7.33 12.34
C THR A 22 -6.79 7.84 11.32
N SER A 23 -5.92 8.74 11.77
CA SER A 23 -4.74 9.20 11.03
C SER A 23 -3.47 8.91 11.83
N TYR A 24 -2.40 8.54 11.14
CA TYR A 24 -1.11 8.12 11.70
C TYR A 24 -0.05 9.19 11.44
N GLN A 25 0.92 9.33 12.35
CA GLN A 25 1.97 10.36 12.23
C GLN A 25 3.07 10.00 11.24
N GLY A 26 3.19 8.71 10.89
CA GLY A 26 4.23 8.23 10.00
C GLY A 26 3.88 6.90 9.36
N VAL A 27 4.68 6.56 8.34
CA VAL A 27 4.50 5.35 7.52
C VAL A 27 4.68 4.07 8.35
N ASP A 28 5.59 4.09 9.33
CA ASP A 28 5.84 2.93 10.21
C ASP A 28 4.62 2.60 11.08
N GLU A 29 3.99 3.63 11.66
CA GLU A 29 2.79 3.46 12.49
C GLU A 29 1.60 2.93 11.66
N LEU A 30 1.41 3.48 10.46
CA LEU A 30 0.41 2.99 9.51
C LEU A 30 0.70 1.54 9.08
N ALA A 31 1.96 1.21 8.82
CA ALA A 31 2.36 -0.15 8.44
C ALA A 31 2.10 -1.16 9.57
N GLU A 32 2.33 -0.77 10.83
CA GLU A 32 1.98 -1.61 11.98
C GLU A 32 0.47 -1.79 12.12
N ALA A 33 -0.31 -0.72 11.93
CA ALA A 33 -1.77 -0.81 11.94
C ALA A 33 -2.31 -1.72 10.84
N ALA A 34 -1.84 -1.55 9.61
CA ALA A 34 -2.22 -2.40 8.47
C ALA A 34 -1.83 -3.87 8.70
N ALA A 35 -0.67 -4.14 9.33
CA ALA A 35 -0.26 -5.50 9.65
C ALA A 35 -1.23 -6.21 10.62
N ARG A 36 -1.80 -5.47 11.59
CA ARG A 36 -2.80 -6.01 12.54
C ARG A 36 -4.11 -6.37 11.84
N CYS A 37 -4.44 -5.71 10.73
CA CYS A 37 -5.64 -5.99 9.95
C CYS A 37 -5.60 -7.33 9.21
N ARG A 38 -4.45 -8.03 9.12
CA ARG A 38 -4.35 -9.35 8.48
C ARG A 38 -5.32 -10.38 9.07
N ALA A 39 -5.50 -10.36 10.38
CA ALA A 39 -6.42 -11.27 11.06
C ALA A 39 -7.90 -10.96 10.72
N LEU A 40 -8.22 -9.72 10.34
CA LEU A 40 -9.58 -9.26 10.03
C LEU A 40 -9.97 -9.51 8.57
N ALA A 41 -8.99 -9.47 7.65
CA ALA A 41 -9.21 -9.63 6.22
C ALA A 41 -9.36 -11.10 5.77
N GLY A 42 -9.14 -12.06 6.66
CA GLY A 42 -9.07 -13.48 6.33
C GLY A 42 -7.85 -13.84 5.46
N PRO A 43 -7.61 -15.15 5.26
CA PRO A 43 -6.58 -15.61 4.35
C PRO A 43 -6.95 -15.21 2.90
N PRO A 44 -6.00 -14.69 2.10
CA PRO A 44 -6.23 -14.45 0.67
C PRO A 44 -6.37 -15.77 -0.08
N GLU A 45 -7.11 -15.75 -1.20
CA GLU A 45 -7.02 -16.83 -2.17
C GLU A 45 -5.65 -16.81 -2.87
N PRO A 46 -5.18 -17.96 -3.39
CA PRO A 46 -3.91 -18.00 -4.14
C PRO A 46 -3.89 -16.97 -5.28
N GLY A 47 -2.89 -16.08 -5.27
CA GLY A 47 -2.71 -15.05 -6.29
C GLY A 47 -3.42 -13.71 -6.02
N ASP A 48 -4.28 -13.59 -5.00
CA ASP A 48 -5.01 -12.35 -4.71
C ASP A 48 -4.08 -11.17 -4.44
N ASP A 49 -2.98 -11.43 -3.73
CA ASP A 49 -2.00 -10.44 -3.30
C ASP A 49 -0.86 -10.27 -4.32
N ASP A 50 -0.88 -11.01 -5.43
CA ASP A 50 0.22 -11.08 -6.39
C ASP A 50 -0.02 -10.23 -7.64
N ILE A 51 1.08 -9.74 -8.21
CA ILE A 51 1.10 -9.15 -9.55
C ILE A 51 1.71 -10.21 -10.46
N VAL A 52 0.97 -10.60 -11.49
CA VAL A 52 1.44 -11.57 -12.49
C VAL A 52 2.73 -11.05 -13.12
N ASP A 53 3.76 -11.89 -13.16
CA ASP A 53 5.00 -11.62 -13.89
C ASP A 53 4.75 -11.81 -15.40
N PRO A 54 4.82 -10.74 -16.21
CA PRO A 54 4.56 -10.83 -17.62
C PRO A 54 5.79 -11.28 -18.43
N TYR A 55 6.96 -11.48 -17.81
CA TYR A 55 8.21 -11.71 -18.54
C TYR A 55 8.16 -12.96 -19.42
N GLY A 56 8.46 -12.78 -20.72
CA GLY A 56 8.35 -13.85 -21.72
C GLY A 56 6.92 -14.22 -22.13
N GLY A 57 5.92 -13.51 -21.60
CA GLY A 57 4.51 -13.67 -21.92
C GLY A 57 4.07 -12.85 -23.14
N SER A 58 2.75 -12.89 -23.41
CA SER A 58 2.14 -12.12 -24.48
C SER A 58 1.96 -10.64 -24.09
N PRO A 59 1.76 -9.71 -25.07
CA PRO A 59 1.46 -8.31 -24.77
C PRO A 59 0.29 -8.12 -23.79
N GLU A 60 -0.74 -8.95 -23.89
CA GLU A 60 -1.91 -8.91 -23.01
C GLU A 60 -1.55 -9.21 -21.54
N MET A 61 -0.53 -10.05 -21.31
CA MET A 61 -0.03 -10.31 -19.95
C MET A 61 0.67 -9.07 -19.37
N TYR A 62 1.44 -8.35 -20.19
CA TYR A 62 2.05 -7.08 -19.77
C TYR A 62 0.96 -6.06 -19.43
N GLU A 63 -0.02 -5.87 -20.32
CA GLU A 63 -1.15 -4.97 -20.08
C GLU A 63 -1.88 -5.30 -18.79
N HIS A 64 -2.15 -6.60 -18.56
CA HIS A 64 -2.78 -7.06 -17.34
C HIS A 64 -1.93 -6.72 -16.09
N SER A 65 -0.64 -7.08 -16.10
CA SER A 65 0.28 -6.80 -15.00
C SER A 65 0.37 -5.30 -14.68
N PHE A 66 0.53 -4.45 -15.70
CA PHE A 66 0.56 -3.00 -15.55
C PHE A 66 -0.77 -2.45 -15.03
N ALA A 67 -1.91 -2.97 -15.48
CA ALA A 67 -3.21 -2.57 -14.96
C ALA A 67 -3.36 -2.90 -13.46
N LEU A 68 -2.84 -4.04 -13.00
CA LEU A 68 -2.82 -4.38 -11.58
C LEU A 68 -1.95 -3.41 -10.78
N ILE A 69 -0.74 -3.11 -11.28
CA ILE A 69 0.18 -2.15 -10.64
C ILE A 69 -0.45 -0.77 -10.54
N ALA A 70 -1.02 -0.26 -11.63
CA ALA A 70 -1.61 1.07 -11.70
C ALA A 70 -2.77 1.20 -10.70
N ARG A 71 -3.70 0.24 -10.69
CA ARG A 71 -4.85 0.23 -9.76
C ARG A 71 -4.39 0.15 -8.31
N ALA A 72 -3.45 -0.74 -8.00
CA ALA A 72 -2.99 -0.94 -6.63
C ALA A 72 -2.17 0.26 -6.13
N THR A 73 -1.35 0.87 -6.98
CA THR A 73 -0.58 2.09 -6.62
C THR A 73 -1.50 3.27 -6.37
N SER A 74 -2.49 3.51 -7.23
CA SER A 74 -3.46 4.59 -7.03
C SER A 74 -4.21 4.44 -5.71
N ARG A 75 -4.72 3.23 -5.42
CA ARG A 75 -5.40 2.95 -4.15
C ARG A 75 -4.47 3.10 -2.94
N ALA A 76 -3.23 2.61 -3.04
CA ALA A 76 -2.24 2.78 -1.98
C ALA A 76 -1.97 4.27 -1.72
N ALA A 77 -1.82 5.08 -2.78
CA ALA A 77 -1.62 6.52 -2.66
C ALA A 77 -2.82 7.21 -2.01
N ASP A 78 -4.06 6.80 -2.30
CA ASP A 78 -5.27 7.33 -1.67
C ASP A 78 -5.33 6.98 -0.18
N VAL A 79 -4.96 5.75 0.20
CA VAL A 79 -4.84 5.34 1.61
C VAL A 79 -3.77 6.17 2.31
N LEU A 80 -2.59 6.34 1.71
CA LEU A 80 -1.52 7.14 2.30
C LEU A 80 -1.95 8.60 2.47
N ARG A 81 -2.58 9.22 1.46
CA ARG A 81 -3.08 10.61 1.54
C ARG A 81 -4.17 10.80 2.59
N SER A 82 -5.06 9.83 2.75
CA SER A 82 -6.17 9.93 3.71
C SER A 82 -5.78 9.58 5.14
N ARG A 83 -4.75 8.74 5.32
CA ARG A 83 -4.39 8.17 6.63
C ARG A 83 -3.12 8.74 7.23
N LEU A 84 -2.20 9.30 6.44
CA LEU A 84 -0.99 9.92 6.99
C LEU A 84 -1.23 11.39 7.30
N ARG A 85 -0.79 11.81 8.49
CA ARG A 85 -0.56 13.21 8.79
C ARG A 85 0.77 13.59 8.17
N CYS A 86 0.74 14.42 7.14
CA CYS A 86 1.95 15.05 6.64
C CYS A 86 2.18 16.30 7.51
N PRO A 87 3.24 16.38 8.34
CA PRO A 87 3.63 17.68 8.88
C PRO A 87 3.91 18.60 7.69
N ALA A 88 3.56 19.89 7.82
CA ALA A 88 3.94 20.89 6.82
C ALA A 88 5.45 20.76 6.60
N ALA A 89 5.88 20.69 5.33
CA ALA A 89 7.30 20.60 5.01
C ALA A 89 8.05 21.70 5.77
N GLU A 90 9.06 21.33 6.56
CA GLU A 90 9.95 22.33 7.16
C GLU A 90 10.52 23.19 6.03
N PRO A 91 10.53 24.52 6.17
CA PRO A 91 11.09 25.39 5.15
C PRO A 91 12.55 25.01 4.94
N THR A 92 12.89 24.62 3.70
CA THR A 92 14.26 24.32 3.30
C THR A 92 15.14 25.50 3.72
N PRO A 93 16.16 25.32 4.59
CA PRO A 93 17.02 26.41 4.98
C PRO A 93 17.72 26.97 3.73
N PRO A 94 17.94 28.30 3.64
CA PRO A 94 18.60 28.89 2.49
C PRO A 94 19.98 28.27 2.32
N ALA A 95 20.34 27.97 1.06
CA ALA A 95 21.68 27.51 0.72
C ALA A 95 22.72 28.51 1.26
N ARG A 96 23.74 27.99 1.95
CA ARG A 96 24.86 28.78 2.48
C ARG A 96 25.78 29.28 1.38
#